data_AF-A0A7W7RZM0-F1
#
_entry.id   AF-A0A7W7RZM0-F1
#
_cell.length_a   1.000
_cell.length_b   1.000
_cell.length_c   1.000
_cell.angle_alpha   90.00
_cell.angle_beta   90.00
_cell.angle_gamma   90.00
#
_symmetry.space_group_name_H-M   'P 1'
#
loop_
_entity.id
_entity.type
_entity.pdbx_description
1 polymer ?
#
loop_
_entity_poly.entity_id
_entity_poly.type
_entity_poly.pdbx_seq_one_letter_code
_entity_poly.pdbx_strand_id
1 'polypeptide(L)' 'MAAGATLTLAVAAPFALGNGGGAITVLDAAGLKVHGVSYTTAQGRREGRTVTF' A
#
# COMPACT_ATOMS: atom_id res chain seq x y z
N MET A 1 15.92 -4.19 7.72
CA MET A 1 16.34 -3.64 6.40
C MET A 1 17.31 -2.49 6.64
N ALA A 2 18.16 -2.15 5.68
CA ALA A 2 19.00 -0.96 5.80
C ALA A 2 18.15 0.33 5.73
N ALA A 3 18.65 1.42 6.31
CA ALA A 3 18.01 2.73 6.16
C ALA A 3 17.88 3.11 4.68
N GLY A 4 16.72 3.59 4.26
CA GLY A 4 16.43 3.93 2.86
C GLY A 4 16.13 2.74 1.93
N ALA A 5 16.14 1.50 2.43
CA ALA A 5 15.78 0.34 1.62
C ALA A 5 14.28 0.33 1.27
N THR A 6 13.97 -0.14 0.05
CA THR A 6 12.59 -0.36 -0.42
C THR A 6 12.28 -1.86 -0.43
N LEU A 7 11.08 -2.23 0.02
CA LEU A 7 10.56 -3.59 -0.05
C LEU A 7 9.39 -3.62 -1.04
N THR A 8 9.47 -4.49 -2.05
CA THR A 8 8.37 -4.77 -2.96
C THR A 8 7.69 -6.07 -2.56
N LEU A 9 6.36 -6.03 -2.38
CA LEU A 9 5.54 -7.19 -2.05
C LEU A 9 4.77 -7.62 -3.29
N ALA A 10 4.96 -8.88 -3.71
CA ALA A 10 4.12 -9.48 -4.74
C ALA A 10 2.77 -9.85 -4.11
N VAL A 11 1.68 -9.34 -4.67
CA VAL A 11 0.32 -9.62 -4.23
C VAL A 11 -0.35 -10.55 -5.24
N ALA A 12 -1.00 -11.58 -4.74
CA ALA A 12 -1.76 -12.55 -5.53
C ALA A 12 -3.07 -12.91 -4.82
N ALA A 13 -4.00 -13.51 -5.58
CA ALA A 13 -5.26 -13.99 -5.04
C ALA A 13 -5.06 -14.85 -3.78
N PRO A 14 -5.94 -14.72 -2.76
CA PRO A 14 -7.20 -13.96 -2.77
C PRO A 14 -7.04 -12.47 -2.41
N PHE A 15 -5.83 -11.97 -2.19
CA PHE A 15 -5.59 -10.56 -1.84
C PHE A 15 -5.42 -9.71 -3.09
N ALA A 16 -6.09 -8.56 -3.14
CA ALA A 16 -5.95 -7.56 -4.19
C ALA A 16 -6.21 -6.16 -3.61
N LEU A 17 -5.56 -5.14 -4.17
CA LEU A 17 -5.90 -3.75 -3.92
C LEU A 17 -6.95 -3.32 -4.94
N GLY A 18 -8.04 -2.71 -4.45
CA GLY A 18 -9.05 -2.11 -5.32
C GLY A 18 -8.64 -0.71 -5.81
N ASN A 19 -9.28 -0.25 -6.88
CA ASN A 19 -9.04 1.09 -7.45
C ASN A 19 -10.04 2.16 -6.97
N GLY A 20 -10.89 1.82 -6.00
CA GLY A 20 -11.93 2.68 -5.47
C GLY A 20 -11.44 3.78 -4.54
N GLY A 21 -10.17 3.78 -4.16
CA GLY A 21 -9.65 4.55 -3.03
C GLY A 21 -9.69 3.73 -1.73
N GLY A 22 -8.93 4.18 -0.74
CA GLY A 22 -8.84 3.50 0.56
C GLY A 22 -7.54 3.84 1.30
N ALA A 23 -7.20 2.99 2.28
CA ALA A 23 -5.97 3.12 3.05
C ALA A 23 -5.16 1.81 2.97
N ILE A 24 -3.84 1.94 2.90
CA ILE A 24 -2.87 0.85 3.02
C ILE A 24 -2.15 1.05 4.34
N THR A 25 -2.17 0.04 5.21
CA THR A 25 -1.60 0.11 6.55
C THR A 25 -0.51 -0.93 6.73
N VAL A 26 0.60 -0.52 7.34
CA VAL A 26 1.65 -1.43 7.80
C VAL A 26 1.47 -1.62 9.29
N LEU A 27 1.35 -2.89 9.70
CA LEU A 27 1.27 -3.29 11.09
C LEU A 27 2.59 -3.90 11.55
N ASP A 28 2.91 -3.77 12.83
CA ASP A 28 3.96 -4.56 13.46
C ASP A 28 3.49 -6.01 13.73
N ALA A 29 4.38 -6.81 14.31
CA ALA A 29 4.09 -8.20 14.66
C ALA A 29 3.02 -8.36 15.76
N ALA A 30 2.74 -7.31 16.55
CA ALA A 30 1.67 -7.29 17.54
C ALA A 30 0.33 -6.83 16.94
N GLY A 31 0.30 -6.49 15.65
CA GLY A 31 -0.89 -6.00 14.94
C GLY A 31 -1.15 -4.50 15.12
N LEU A 32 -0.19 -3.74 15.66
CA LEU A 32 -0.32 -2.29 15.83
C LEU A 32 0.13 -1.55 14.58
N LYS A 33 -0.60 -0.49 14.22
CA LYS A 33 -0.25 0.37 13.09
C LYS A 33 1.05 1.12 13.34
N VAL A 34 2.03 0.92 12.45
CA VAL A 34 3.32 1.64 12.48
C VAL A 34 3.50 2.59 11.30
N HIS A 35 2.76 2.40 10.21
CA HIS A 35 2.74 3.31 9.07
C HIS A 35 1.44 3.16 8.28
N GLY A 36 1.11 4.13 7.43
CA GLY A 36 0.06 3.95 6.44
C GLY A 36 -0.04 5.12 5.48
N VAL A 37 -0.70 4.88 4.34
CA VAL A 37 -0.98 5.87 3.30
C VAL A 37 -2.43 5.74 2.86
N SER A 38 -3.05 6.83 2.43
CA SER A 38 -4.43 6.84 1.91
C SER A 38 -4.44 7.34 0.48
N TYR A 39 -5.16 6.65 -0.40
CA TYR A 39 -5.30 7.01 -1.80
C TYR A 39 -6.77 7.23 -2.16
N THR A 40 -6.99 8.16 -3.08
CA THR A 40 -8.31 8.50 -3.60
C THR A 40 -8.66 7.61 -4.79
N THR A 41 -9.95 7.56 -5.13
CA THR A 41 -10.42 6.94 -6.38
C THR A 41 -9.69 7.52 -7.60
N ALA A 42 -9.41 8.83 -7.61
CA ALA A 42 -8.72 9.49 -8.71
C ALA A 42 -7.28 8.96 -8.89
N GLN A 43 -6.57 8.72 -7.77
CA GLN A 43 -5.25 8.10 -7.78
C GLN A 43 -5.30 6.61 -8.19
N GLY A 44 -6.32 5.87 -7.76
CA GLY A 44 -6.50 4.44 -8.08
C GLY A 44 -6.94 4.14 -9.53
N ARG A 45 -7.56 5.09 -10.24
CA ARG A 45 -8.09 4.88 -11.61
C ARG A 45 -7.04 4.48 -12.66
N ARG A 46 -5.76 4.84 -12.46
CA ARG A 46 -4.67 4.53 -13.40
C ARG A 46 -3.74 3.51 -12.79
N GLU A 47 -3.98 2.24 -13.14
CA GLU A 47 -3.12 1.12 -12.73
C GLU A 47 -1.71 1.22 -13.33
N GLY A 48 -0.75 0.51 -12.71
CA GLY A 48 0.64 0.45 -13.18
C GLY A 48 1.45 1.73 -12.96
N ARG A 49 1.01 2.62 -12.07
CA ARG A 49 1.71 3.88 -11.73
C ARG A 49 2.00 3.97 -10.24
N THR A 50 3.11 4.65 -9.93
CA THR A 50 3.43 5.04 -8.55
C THR A 50 2.55 6.21 -8.14
N VAL A 51 1.97 6.12 -6.94
CA VAL A 51 1.26 7.22 -6.27
C VAL A 51 2.19 7.81 -5.20
N THR A 52 2.32 9.13 -5.18
CA THR A 52 3.10 9.86 -4.16
C THR A 52 2.17 10.39 -3.08
N PHE A 53 2.64 10.38 -1.82
CA PHE A 53 1.90 10.79 -0.61
C PHE A 53 2.66 11.87 0.14
#